data_AF-M5CHI4-F1
#
_entry.id   AF-M5CHI4-F1
#
_cell.length_a   1.000
_cell.length_b   1.000
_cell.length_c   1.000
_cell.angle_alpha   90.00
_cell.angle_beta   90.00
_cell.angle_gamma   90.00
#
_symmetry.space_group_name_H-M   'P 1'
#
loop_
_entity.id
_entity.type
_entity.pdbx_description
1 polymer ?
#
loop_
_entity_poly.entity_id
_entity_poly.type
_entity_poly.pdbx_seq_one_letter_code
_entity_poly.pdbx_strand_id
1 'polypeptide(L)'
;MPARYFSKPLKIGYFKSDRFVRASPACQRAVIESVEALKGKGHIVEEITPPDMAELLKLFVELSSADGYKTMLSHLQSDKQEPALFLVTLGPRLPAFVRALSGLLVRLFVSDTTFARLFGASRPRTVSELWESSAARMAADSALQNHLWGQMLNLDVLICPVQALPAIPHGATKTLTPLAASTLAWNVVECPVGVIPVTHVHPDKDALPADWLEQVTSGPVIRPLRDDVVEVQVEPSRMIERAVYGSGTRLLQPLDEPVPVYDAELMKGLPVGVQIVGKPWEDEKVIYVMEVLDEALGERKPGFGPNANENWKASKF
;
A
#
# COMPACT_ATOMS: atom_id res chain seq x y z
N MET A 1 18.22 31.66 -7.81
CA MET A 1 17.14 30.67 -7.69
C MET A 1 17.14 29.85 -8.96
N PRO A 2 17.27 28.53 -8.93
CA PRO A 2 17.09 27.72 -10.12
C PRO A 2 15.66 27.94 -10.63
N ALA A 3 15.48 27.95 -11.95
CA ALA A 3 14.16 28.07 -12.55
C ALA A 3 13.24 26.99 -11.97
N ARG A 4 12.08 27.38 -11.41
CA ARG A 4 11.06 26.44 -10.94
C ARG A 4 10.59 25.63 -12.16
N TYR A 5 11.08 24.40 -12.28
CA TYR A 5 10.88 23.52 -13.45
C TYR A 5 9.40 23.37 -13.84
N PHE A 6 8.49 23.49 -12.87
CA PHE A 6 7.05 23.51 -13.10
C PHE A 6 6.46 24.85 -12.62
N SER A 7 6.28 25.78 -13.56
CA SER A 7 5.79 27.15 -13.28
C SER A 7 4.27 27.26 -13.17
N LYS A 8 3.53 26.18 -13.48
CA LYS A 8 2.07 26.11 -13.45
C LYS A 8 1.58 25.32 -12.23
N PRO A 9 0.39 25.63 -11.70
CA PRO A 9 -0.29 24.78 -10.72
C PRO A 9 -0.44 23.35 -11.23
N LEU A 10 0.13 22.40 -10.49
CA LEU A 10 -0.07 20.96 -10.69
C LEU A 10 -1.50 20.53 -10.32
N LYS A 11 -2.03 19.55 -11.05
CA LYS A 11 -3.26 18.81 -10.70
C LYS A 11 -2.93 17.56 -9.91
N ILE A 12 -3.32 17.52 -8.65
CA ILE A 12 -2.92 16.50 -7.67
C ILE A 12 -4.16 15.69 -7.27
N GLY A 13 -4.15 14.40 -7.59
CA GLY A 13 -5.15 13.47 -7.06
C GLY A 13 -4.73 12.97 -5.68
N TYR A 14 -5.68 12.65 -4.82
CA TYR A 14 -5.36 11.93 -3.58
C TYR A 14 -6.46 10.98 -3.13
N PHE A 15 -6.11 10.00 -2.30
CA PHE A 15 -7.06 9.21 -1.54
C PHE A 15 -6.51 8.90 -0.14
N LYS A 16 -7.39 8.79 0.85
CA LYS A 16 -6.99 8.53 2.25
C LYS A 16 -6.87 7.03 2.57
N SER A 17 -7.51 6.18 1.79
CA SER A 17 -7.52 4.73 1.98
C SER A 17 -7.80 4.04 0.66
N ASP A 18 -7.13 2.91 0.44
CA ASP A 18 -7.25 2.08 -0.76
C ASP A 18 -8.48 1.13 -0.77
N ARG A 19 -9.30 1.17 0.29
CA ARG A 19 -10.46 0.29 0.49
C ARG A 19 -10.14 -1.21 0.56
N PHE A 20 -8.87 -1.60 0.53
CA PHE A 20 -8.43 -2.98 0.76
C PHE A 20 -8.14 -3.21 2.24
N VAL A 21 -7.25 -2.42 2.82
CA VAL A 21 -7.03 -2.34 4.27
C VAL A 21 -7.02 -0.87 4.63
N ARG A 22 -7.99 -0.44 5.44
CA ARG A 22 -8.10 0.96 5.81
C ARG A 22 -6.80 1.48 6.41
N ALA A 23 -6.39 2.67 5.98
CA ALA A 23 -5.24 3.34 6.57
C ALA A 23 -5.56 3.83 7.99
N SER A 24 -4.58 3.78 8.88
CA SER A 24 -4.72 4.26 10.24
C SER A 24 -5.02 5.76 10.28
N PRO A 25 -5.63 6.29 11.35
CA PRO A 25 -5.86 7.73 11.51
C PRO A 25 -4.61 8.57 11.25
N ALA A 26 -3.45 8.12 11.75
CA ALA A 26 -2.16 8.77 11.51
C ALA A 26 -1.79 8.85 10.02
N CYS A 27 -1.94 7.74 9.28
CA CYS A 27 -1.68 7.68 7.84
C CYS A 27 -2.69 8.50 7.02
N GLN A 28 -3.96 8.52 7.41
CA GLN A 28 -4.97 9.37 6.75
C GLN A 28 -4.68 10.85 6.98
N ARG A 29 -4.34 11.23 8.22
CA ARG A 29 -3.97 12.59 8.58
C ARG A 29 -2.72 13.07 7.83
N ALA A 30 -1.72 12.20 7.67
CA ALA A 30 -0.53 12.50 6.88
C ALA A 30 -0.87 12.90 5.43
N VAL A 31 -1.79 12.18 4.78
CA VAL A 31 -2.28 12.55 3.43
C VAL A 31 -3.00 13.89 3.44
N ILE A 32 -3.92 14.09 4.39
CA ILE A 32 -4.71 15.32 4.50
C ILE A 32 -3.80 16.54 4.74
N GLU A 33 -2.87 16.46 5.68
CA GLU A 33 -1.90 17.54 5.97
C GLU A 33 -1.07 17.87 4.73
N SER A 34 -0.67 16.85 3.95
CA SER A 34 0.11 17.04 2.73
C SER A 34 -0.67 17.76 1.63
N VAL A 35 -1.91 17.35 1.38
CA VAL A 35 -2.72 17.94 0.31
C VAL A 35 -3.18 19.35 0.65
N GLU A 36 -3.49 19.64 1.92
CA GLU A 36 -3.83 20.99 2.36
C GLU A 36 -2.61 21.94 2.28
N ALA A 37 -1.40 21.45 2.60
CA ALA A 37 -0.18 22.22 2.42
C ALA A 37 0.07 22.58 0.95
N LEU A 38 -0.09 21.62 0.03
CA LEU A 38 0.08 21.83 -1.41
C LEU A 38 -1.01 22.74 -1.99
N LYS A 39 -2.25 22.58 -1.56
CA LYS A 39 -3.36 23.49 -1.89
C LYS A 39 -3.06 24.92 -1.45
N GLY A 40 -2.46 25.10 -0.27
CA GLY A 40 -1.98 26.39 0.23
C GLY A 40 -0.90 27.05 -0.64
N LYS A 41 -0.14 26.26 -1.43
CA LYS A 41 0.83 26.75 -2.43
C LYS A 41 0.21 27.04 -3.80
N GLY A 42 -1.11 26.89 -3.94
CA GLY A 42 -1.86 27.19 -5.17
C GLY A 42 -1.99 26.02 -6.13
N HIS A 43 -1.71 24.79 -5.70
CA HIS A 43 -1.97 23.57 -6.50
C HIS A 43 -3.46 23.21 -6.50
N ILE A 44 -3.89 22.53 -7.56
CA ILE A 44 -5.25 22.00 -7.67
C ILE A 44 -5.23 20.61 -7.04
N VAL A 45 -6.07 20.36 -6.04
CA VAL A 45 -6.10 19.08 -5.34
C VAL A 45 -7.53 18.52 -5.32
N GLU A 46 -7.69 17.26 -5.73
CA GLU A 46 -8.97 16.55 -5.78
C GLU A 46 -8.89 15.16 -5.13
N GLU A 47 -9.88 14.81 -4.30
CA GLU A 47 -10.01 13.43 -3.80
C GLU A 47 -10.50 12.55 -4.94
N ILE A 48 -9.77 11.48 -5.24
CA ILE A 48 -10.11 10.54 -6.33
C ILE A 48 -10.54 9.19 -5.76
N THR A 49 -11.27 8.44 -6.58
CA THR A 49 -11.50 7.02 -6.33
C THR A 49 -10.15 6.27 -6.42
N PRO A 50 -9.77 5.44 -5.42
CA PRO A 50 -8.51 4.72 -5.47
C PRO A 50 -8.55 3.56 -6.49
N PRO A 51 -7.40 3.16 -7.06
CA PRO A 51 -7.28 1.89 -7.77
C PRO A 51 -7.59 0.69 -6.86
N ASP A 52 -8.10 -0.41 -7.44
CA ASP A 52 -8.28 -1.68 -6.72
C ASP A 52 -6.91 -2.32 -6.40
N MET A 53 -6.31 -1.89 -5.29
CA MET A 53 -5.00 -2.38 -4.85
C MET A 53 -4.99 -3.89 -4.59
N ALA A 54 -6.14 -4.49 -4.27
CA ALA A 54 -6.24 -5.92 -4.10
C ALA A 54 -6.19 -6.68 -5.43
N GLU A 55 -6.71 -6.12 -6.52
CA GLU A 55 -6.53 -6.70 -7.86
C GLU A 55 -5.08 -6.56 -8.34
N LEU A 56 -4.43 -5.42 -8.07
CA LEU A 56 -3.01 -5.24 -8.41
C LEU A 56 -2.12 -6.18 -7.57
N LEU A 57 -2.38 -6.32 -6.27
CA LEU A 57 -1.70 -7.30 -5.43
C LEU A 57 -1.95 -8.73 -5.91
N LYS A 58 -3.17 -9.06 -6.38
CA LYS A 58 -3.44 -10.36 -6.98
C LYS A 58 -2.47 -10.59 -8.14
N LEU A 59 -2.42 -9.70 -9.13
CA LEU A 59 -1.52 -9.82 -10.29
C LEU A 59 -0.04 -10.00 -9.87
N PHE A 60 0.41 -9.22 -8.88
CA PHE A 60 1.75 -9.38 -8.31
C PHE A 60 1.97 -10.80 -7.75
N VAL A 61 1.02 -11.32 -6.97
CA VAL A 61 1.08 -12.67 -6.41
C VAL A 61 1.05 -13.73 -7.51
N GLU A 62 0.26 -13.54 -8.57
CA GLU A 62 0.20 -14.49 -9.69
C GLU A 62 1.56 -14.67 -10.37
N LEU A 63 2.23 -13.54 -10.62
CA LEU A 63 3.52 -13.49 -11.30
C LEU A 63 4.66 -13.94 -10.39
N SER A 64 4.74 -13.41 -9.16
CA SER A 64 5.82 -13.72 -8.23
C SER A 64 5.81 -15.16 -7.72
N SER A 65 4.62 -15.78 -7.61
CA SER A 65 4.47 -17.17 -7.16
C SER A 65 4.46 -18.20 -8.30
N ALA A 66 4.66 -17.79 -9.55
CA ALA A 66 4.43 -18.63 -10.73
C ALA A 66 5.24 -19.93 -10.75
N ASP A 67 6.48 -19.93 -10.25
CA ASP A 67 7.31 -21.13 -10.13
C ASP A 67 7.16 -21.84 -8.76
N GLY A 68 6.25 -21.35 -7.92
CA GLY A 68 6.07 -21.77 -6.54
C GLY A 68 7.19 -21.33 -5.59
N TYR A 69 7.89 -20.25 -5.93
CA TYR A 69 9.06 -19.72 -5.23
C TYR A 69 10.26 -20.70 -5.21
N LYS A 70 10.31 -21.67 -6.11
CA LYS A 70 11.42 -22.65 -6.19
C LYS A 70 12.74 -21.96 -6.50
N THR A 71 12.73 -21.00 -7.45
CA THR A 71 13.91 -20.22 -7.83
C THR A 71 14.36 -19.34 -6.68
N MET A 72 13.43 -18.56 -6.10
CA MET A 72 13.71 -17.67 -4.97
C MET A 72 14.31 -18.43 -3.76
N LEU A 73 13.77 -19.61 -3.44
CA LEU A 73 14.19 -20.41 -2.29
C LEU A 73 15.39 -21.35 -2.58
N SER A 74 15.82 -21.49 -3.84
CA SER A 74 16.89 -22.42 -4.22
C SER A 74 18.23 -22.14 -3.52
N HIS A 75 18.47 -20.87 -3.17
CA HIS A 75 19.70 -20.43 -2.51
C HIS A 75 19.68 -20.62 -0.99
N LEU A 76 18.53 -20.95 -0.39
CA LEU A 76 18.42 -21.16 1.05
C LEU A 76 19.18 -22.43 1.51
N GLN A 77 19.27 -23.43 0.64
CA GLN A 77 19.93 -24.72 0.93
C GLN A 77 19.44 -25.33 2.26
N SER A 78 20.34 -25.43 3.25
CA SER A 78 20.05 -25.95 4.60
C SER A 78 19.75 -24.86 5.64
N ASP A 79 19.80 -23.59 5.23
CA ASP A 79 19.59 -22.48 6.12
C ASP A 79 18.11 -22.34 6.53
N LYS A 80 17.88 -21.71 7.67
CA LYS A 80 16.53 -21.51 8.20
C LYS A 80 15.83 -20.43 7.39
N GLN A 81 14.60 -20.72 6.98
CA GLN A 81 13.75 -19.72 6.34
C GLN A 81 13.38 -18.62 7.36
N GLU A 82 13.59 -17.36 6.98
CA GLU A 82 13.11 -16.21 7.72
C GLU A 82 11.59 -16.32 7.98
N PRO A 83 11.13 -16.24 9.25
CA PRO A 83 9.72 -16.31 9.61
C PRO A 83 8.79 -15.41 8.78
N ALA A 84 9.24 -14.22 8.35
CA ALA A 84 8.45 -13.31 7.52
C ALA A 84 7.99 -13.94 6.18
N LEU A 85 8.70 -14.95 5.65
CA LEU A 85 8.35 -15.63 4.41
C LEU A 85 7.25 -16.70 4.58
N PHE A 86 6.77 -16.93 5.80
CA PHE A 86 5.78 -17.97 6.09
C PHE A 86 4.52 -17.83 5.23
N LEU A 87 3.82 -16.68 5.30
CA LEU A 87 2.56 -16.50 4.59
C LEU A 87 2.74 -16.48 3.07
N VAL A 88 3.82 -15.86 2.58
CA VAL A 88 4.17 -15.80 1.15
C VAL A 88 4.30 -17.20 0.57
N THR A 89 5.01 -18.10 1.25
CA THR A 89 5.31 -19.45 0.76
C THR A 89 4.22 -20.48 1.06
N LEU A 90 3.24 -20.14 1.91
CA LEU A 90 2.20 -21.07 2.34
C LEU A 90 1.29 -21.51 1.17
N GLY A 91 0.79 -20.56 0.37
CA GLY A 91 -0.13 -20.83 -0.73
C GLY A 91 0.40 -21.86 -1.75
N PRO A 92 1.63 -21.69 -2.27
CA PRO A 92 2.22 -22.61 -3.24
C PRO A 92 2.61 -23.97 -2.65
N ARG A 93 2.86 -24.05 -1.33
CA ARG A 93 3.16 -25.31 -0.63
C ARG A 93 1.95 -26.19 -0.42
N LEU A 94 0.74 -25.61 -0.41
CA LEU A 94 -0.48 -26.38 -0.19
C LEU A 94 -0.92 -27.12 -1.46
N PRO A 95 -1.35 -28.40 -1.32
CA PRO A 95 -2.01 -29.12 -2.40
C PRO A 95 -3.23 -28.36 -2.92
N ALA A 96 -3.51 -28.45 -4.21
CA ALA A 96 -4.57 -27.68 -4.86
C ALA A 96 -5.94 -27.83 -4.19
N PHE A 97 -6.30 -29.04 -3.74
CA PHE A 97 -7.57 -29.29 -3.06
C PHE A 97 -7.66 -28.62 -1.68
N VAL A 98 -6.55 -28.52 -0.93
CA VAL A 98 -6.50 -27.84 0.37
C VAL A 98 -6.66 -26.33 0.18
N ARG A 99 -6.00 -25.77 -0.85
CA ARG A 99 -6.16 -24.35 -1.19
C ARG A 99 -7.59 -24.04 -1.66
N ALA A 100 -8.21 -24.92 -2.43
CA ALA A 100 -9.60 -24.77 -2.85
C ALA A 100 -10.57 -24.83 -1.64
N LEU A 101 -10.38 -25.81 -0.75
CA LEU A 101 -11.20 -25.96 0.45
C LEU A 101 -11.05 -24.77 1.40
N SER A 102 -9.82 -24.32 1.67
CA SER A 102 -9.58 -23.14 2.51
C SER A 102 -10.23 -21.88 1.91
N GLY A 103 -10.13 -21.67 0.59
CA GLY A 103 -10.84 -20.59 -0.09
C GLY A 103 -12.37 -20.68 0.06
N LEU A 104 -12.94 -21.89 0.00
CA LEU A 104 -14.36 -22.13 0.24
C LEU A 104 -14.75 -21.81 1.69
N LEU A 105 -13.99 -22.29 2.67
CA LEU A 105 -14.25 -22.06 4.09
C LEU A 105 -14.18 -20.57 4.45
N VAL A 106 -13.19 -19.83 3.93
CA VAL A 106 -13.09 -18.38 4.14
C VAL A 106 -14.31 -17.66 3.58
N ARG A 107 -14.77 -18.03 2.38
CA ARG A 107 -15.98 -17.43 1.78
C ARG A 107 -17.24 -17.72 2.60
N LEU A 108 -17.39 -18.94 3.10
CA LEU A 108 -18.57 -19.38 3.85
C LEU A 108 -18.64 -18.82 5.27
N PHE A 109 -17.51 -18.77 5.99
CA PHE A 109 -17.51 -18.46 7.42
C PHE A 109 -16.95 -17.08 7.79
N VAL A 110 -16.07 -16.50 6.95
CA VAL A 110 -15.44 -15.19 7.20
C VAL A 110 -16.02 -14.11 6.29
N SER A 111 -16.64 -14.51 5.18
CA SER A 111 -17.19 -13.63 4.13
C SER A 111 -16.15 -12.65 3.55
N ASP A 112 -14.86 -12.98 3.63
CA ASP A 112 -13.76 -12.20 3.06
C ASP A 112 -13.38 -12.73 1.68
N THR A 113 -14.08 -12.21 0.66
CA THR A 113 -13.89 -12.62 -0.74
C THR A 113 -12.54 -12.15 -1.29
N THR A 114 -12.03 -11.02 -0.81
CA THR A 114 -10.76 -10.43 -1.21
C THR A 114 -9.58 -11.30 -0.78
N PHE A 115 -9.53 -11.69 0.50
CA PHE A 115 -8.49 -12.60 0.98
C PHE A 115 -8.56 -13.96 0.29
N ALA A 116 -9.74 -14.54 0.14
CA ALA A 116 -9.91 -15.83 -0.55
C ALA A 116 -9.40 -15.78 -2.01
N ARG A 117 -9.64 -14.65 -2.71
CA ARG A 117 -9.12 -14.41 -4.07
C ARG A 117 -7.60 -14.33 -4.09
N LEU A 118 -6.99 -13.55 -3.20
CA LEU A 118 -5.54 -13.39 -3.09
C LEU A 118 -4.85 -14.72 -2.72
N PHE A 119 -5.41 -15.45 -1.76
CA PHE A 119 -4.86 -16.73 -1.33
C PHE A 119 -4.93 -17.79 -2.44
N GLY A 120 -6.04 -17.84 -3.18
CA GLY A 120 -6.20 -18.73 -4.33
C GLY A 120 -5.22 -18.44 -5.47
N ALA A 121 -4.83 -17.17 -5.63
CA ALA A 121 -3.86 -16.72 -6.62
C ALA A 121 -2.42 -17.15 -6.31
N SER A 122 -2.08 -17.42 -5.05
CA SER A 122 -0.73 -17.83 -4.64
C SER A 122 -0.51 -19.32 -4.92
N ARG A 123 0.01 -19.64 -6.10
CA ARG A 123 0.21 -21.02 -6.58
C ARG A 123 1.20 -21.11 -7.74
N PRO A 124 1.81 -22.29 -7.97
CA PRO A 124 2.51 -22.55 -9.21
C PRO A 124 1.58 -22.43 -10.43
N ARG A 125 2.14 -21.96 -11.53
CA ARG A 125 1.48 -21.73 -12.82
C ARG A 125 2.21 -22.44 -13.94
N THR A 126 1.45 -22.82 -14.96
CA THR A 126 2.00 -23.22 -16.25
C THR A 126 2.51 -22.00 -17.01
N VAL A 127 3.30 -22.22 -18.07
CA VAL A 127 3.77 -21.13 -18.95
C VAL A 127 2.60 -20.38 -19.59
N SER A 128 1.52 -21.07 -19.99
CA SER A 128 0.32 -20.43 -20.54
C SER A 128 -0.34 -19.51 -19.52
N GLU A 129 -0.53 -19.99 -18.29
CA GLU A 129 -1.12 -19.18 -17.20
C GLU A 129 -0.22 -17.99 -16.81
N LEU A 130 1.11 -18.15 -16.90
CA LEU A 130 2.07 -17.08 -16.70
C LEU A 130 1.94 -16.00 -17.79
N TRP A 131 1.80 -16.40 -19.06
CA TRP A 131 1.58 -15.47 -20.16
C TRP A 131 0.25 -14.75 -20.03
N GLU A 132 -0.82 -15.43 -19.63
CA GLU A 132 -2.11 -14.82 -19.34
C GLU A 132 -2.01 -13.79 -18.20
N SER A 133 -1.33 -14.14 -17.11
CA SER A 133 -1.11 -13.23 -15.98
C SER A 133 -0.26 -12.02 -16.38
N SER A 134 0.74 -12.22 -17.24
CA SER A 134 1.60 -11.14 -17.76
C SER A 134 0.82 -10.20 -18.68
N ALA A 135 -0.01 -10.75 -19.58
CA ALA A 135 -0.87 -9.96 -20.43
C ALA A 135 -1.90 -9.17 -19.61
N ALA A 136 -2.50 -9.80 -18.59
CA ALA A 136 -3.43 -9.12 -17.68
C ALA A 136 -2.76 -7.96 -16.92
N ARG A 137 -1.50 -8.13 -16.50
CA ARG A 137 -0.69 -7.06 -15.88
C ARG A 137 -0.48 -5.88 -16.83
N MET A 138 -0.02 -6.15 -18.05
CA MET A 138 0.22 -5.09 -19.06
C MET A 138 -1.05 -4.33 -19.42
N ALA A 139 -2.17 -5.04 -19.48
CA ALA A 139 -3.47 -4.45 -19.76
C ALA A 139 -3.93 -3.56 -18.57
N ALA A 140 -3.77 -4.05 -17.33
CA ALA A 140 -4.07 -3.28 -16.13
C ALA A 140 -3.24 -2.00 -16.00
N ASP A 141 -1.96 -2.08 -16.35
CA ASP A 141 -1.05 -0.96 -16.44
C ASP A 141 -1.56 0.10 -17.44
N SER A 142 -1.81 -0.30 -18.69
CA SER A 142 -2.36 0.58 -19.73
C SER A 142 -3.66 1.27 -19.30
N ALA A 143 -4.61 0.50 -18.76
CA ALA A 143 -5.89 1.01 -18.31
C ALA A 143 -5.76 2.06 -17.19
N LEU A 144 -4.92 1.79 -16.18
CA LEU A 144 -4.70 2.73 -15.08
C LEU A 144 -3.93 3.96 -15.52
N GLN A 145 -2.93 3.82 -16.39
CA GLN A 145 -2.21 4.97 -16.95
C GLN A 145 -3.15 5.89 -17.73
N ASN A 146 -4.02 5.33 -18.58
CA ASN A 146 -5.01 6.10 -19.33
C ASN A 146 -6.01 6.80 -18.42
N HIS A 147 -6.41 6.15 -17.33
CA HIS A 147 -7.34 6.73 -16.37
C HIS A 147 -6.72 7.85 -15.52
N LEU A 148 -5.56 7.59 -14.90
CA LEU A 148 -4.92 8.53 -13.98
C LEU A 148 -4.26 9.70 -14.71
N TRP A 149 -3.48 9.40 -15.75
CA TRP A 149 -2.57 10.35 -16.41
C TRP A 149 -3.08 10.81 -17.79
N GLY A 150 -4.06 10.09 -18.35
CA GLY A 150 -4.63 10.36 -19.66
C GLY A 150 -5.87 11.25 -19.59
N GLN A 151 -6.81 11.00 -20.50
CA GLN A 151 -7.95 11.90 -20.76
C GLN A 151 -9.01 11.92 -19.66
N MET A 152 -9.01 10.94 -18.73
CA MET A 152 -10.05 10.84 -17.70
C MET A 152 -9.79 11.80 -16.55
N LEU A 153 -8.72 11.58 -15.77
CA LEU A 153 -8.38 12.46 -14.64
C LEU A 153 -7.30 13.48 -14.98
N ASN A 154 -6.38 13.17 -15.91
CA ASN A 154 -5.28 14.06 -16.32
C ASN A 154 -4.51 14.63 -15.12
N LEU A 155 -4.15 13.77 -14.16
CA LEU A 155 -3.36 14.12 -12.98
C LEU A 155 -1.89 14.35 -13.36
N ASP A 156 -1.23 15.25 -12.64
CA ASP A 156 0.23 15.39 -12.68
C ASP A 156 0.91 14.42 -11.71
N VAL A 157 0.31 14.24 -10.52
CA VAL A 157 0.78 13.35 -9.46
C VAL A 157 -0.39 12.85 -8.62
N LEU A 158 -0.17 11.74 -7.91
CA LEU A 158 -1.13 11.15 -6.98
C LEU A 158 -0.48 11.02 -5.59
N ILE A 159 -1.19 11.47 -4.55
CA ILE A 159 -0.77 11.36 -3.15
C ILE A 159 -1.63 10.34 -2.41
N CYS A 160 -0.99 9.38 -1.75
CA CYS A 160 -1.70 8.35 -0.98
C CYS A 160 -0.89 7.85 0.22
N PRO A 161 -1.50 7.08 1.14
CA PRO A 161 -0.77 6.46 2.24
C PRO A 161 0.29 5.49 1.71
N VAL A 162 1.40 5.33 2.43
CA VAL A 162 2.41 4.31 2.14
C VAL A 162 1.86 2.91 2.34
N GLN A 163 1.17 2.71 3.46
CA GLN A 163 0.52 1.47 3.84
C GLN A 163 -0.50 1.78 4.94
N ALA A 164 -1.14 0.75 5.51
CA ALA A 164 -2.14 0.95 6.55
C ALA A 164 -1.58 1.53 7.87
N LEU A 165 -0.31 1.26 8.19
CA LEU A 165 0.32 1.59 9.47
C LEU A 165 1.58 2.46 9.29
N PRO A 166 1.96 3.29 10.28
CA PRO A 166 3.24 4.01 10.27
C PRO A 166 4.45 3.05 10.17
N ALA A 167 4.75 2.34 11.26
CA ALA A 167 5.72 1.26 11.29
C ALA A 167 5.05 -0.03 11.74
N ILE A 168 5.40 -1.15 11.11
CA ILE A 168 4.87 -2.45 11.49
C ILE A 168 5.74 -3.03 12.62
N PRO A 169 5.15 -3.48 13.75
CA PRO A 169 5.90 -4.14 14.82
C PRO A 169 6.71 -5.34 14.33
N HIS A 170 7.85 -5.61 14.98
CA HIS A 170 8.69 -6.74 14.65
C HIS A 170 7.92 -8.07 14.70
N GLY A 171 8.18 -8.94 13.72
CA GLY A 171 7.51 -10.24 13.59
C GLY A 171 6.07 -10.19 13.07
N ALA A 172 5.40 -9.04 13.02
CA ALA A 172 4.02 -8.94 12.54
C ALA A 172 3.89 -9.15 11.02
N THR A 173 4.96 -8.91 10.26
CA THR A 173 5.01 -9.17 8.81
C THR A 173 4.92 -10.64 8.43
N LYS A 174 5.08 -11.57 9.40
CA LYS A 174 4.82 -13.01 9.22
C LYS A 174 3.41 -13.30 8.70
N THR A 175 2.43 -12.49 9.09
CA THR A 175 1.01 -12.67 8.71
C THR A 175 0.37 -11.41 8.13
N LEU A 176 1.00 -10.25 8.27
CA LEU A 176 0.52 -8.98 7.72
C LEU A 176 1.23 -8.59 6.41
N THR A 177 1.84 -9.56 5.71
CA THR A 177 2.44 -9.31 4.39
C THR A 177 1.50 -8.59 3.39
N PRO A 178 0.17 -8.83 3.37
CA PRO A 178 -0.73 -8.10 2.48
C PRO A 178 -0.74 -6.58 2.67
N LEU A 179 -0.23 -6.04 3.78
CA LEU A 179 -0.10 -4.59 3.97
C LEU A 179 0.83 -3.93 2.94
N ALA A 180 1.68 -4.71 2.26
CA ALA A 180 2.48 -4.25 1.14
C ALA A 180 1.67 -3.99 -0.15
N ALA A 181 0.34 -4.24 -0.17
CA ALA A 181 -0.50 -4.02 -1.36
C ALA A 181 -0.34 -2.62 -1.95
N SER A 182 -0.39 -1.59 -1.10
CA SER A 182 -0.38 -0.19 -1.51
C SER A 182 0.98 0.27 -2.09
N THR A 183 2.07 -0.47 -1.85
CA THR A 183 3.39 -0.20 -2.45
C THR A 183 3.68 -1.10 -3.64
N LEU A 184 3.30 -2.39 -3.55
CA LEU A 184 3.45 -3.34 -4.65
C LEU A 184 2.59 -2.98 -5.87
N ALA A 185 1.44 -2.37 -5.65
CA ALA A 185 0.57 -1.90 -6.72
C ALA A 185 1.31 -1.04 -7.76
N TRP A 186 2.16 -0.11 -7.32
CA TRP A 186 2.89 0.80 -8.21
C TRP A 186 4.03 0.11 -8.96
N ASN A 187 4.59 -0.97 -8.41
CA ASN A 187 5.53 -1.83 -9.12
C ASN A 187 4.83 -2.59 -10.27
N VAL A 188 3.58 -3.01 -10.05
CA VAL A 188 2.79 -3.74 -11.05
C VAL A 188 2.47 -2.87 -12.27
N VAL A 189 2.24 -1.58 -12.06
CA VAL A 189 1.92 -0.57 -13.10
C VAL A 189 3.07 0.40 -13.38
N GLU A 190 4.29 0.00 -13.04
CA GLU A 190 5.55 0.67 -13.43
C GLU A 190 5.57 2.20 -13.20
N CYS A 191 4.95 2.67 -12.12
CA CYS A 191 4.91 4.09 -11.78
C CYS A 191 6.09 4.47 -10.87
N PRO A 192 6.78 5.61 -11.10
CA PRO A 192 7.77 6.12 -10.16
C PRO A 192 7.07 6.58 -8.89
N VAL A 193 7.64 6.21 -7.73
CA VAL A 193 7.10 6.56 -6.42
C VAL A 193 8.19 7.10 -5.51
N GLY A 194 7.94 8.27 -4.95
CA GLY A 194 8.71 8.86 -3.87
C GLY A 194 7.97 8.74 -2.55
N VAL A 195 8.68 8.46 -1.46
CA VAL A 195 8.11 8.52 -0.09
C VAL A 195 8.80 9.62 0.68
N ILE A 196 8.00 10.54 1.20
CA ILE A 196 8.49 11.64 2.05
C ILE A 196 7.79 11.58 3.42
N PRO A 197 8.54 11.66 4.53
CA PRO A 197 7.94 11.79 5.86
C PRO A 197 7.28 13.17 5.98
N VAL A 198 6.09 13.25 6.56
CA VAL A 198 5.31 14.49 6.61
C VAL A 198 4.89 14.88 8.02
N THR A 199 4.62 13.89 8.88
CA THR A 199 4.15 14.13 10.25
C THR A 199 4.62 13.02 11.19
N HIS A 200 4.25 13.12 12.46
CA HIS A 200 4.48 12.04 13.44
C HIS A 200 3.14 11.59 14.03
N VAL A 201 3.09 10.36 14.51
CA VAL A 201 1.93 9.85 15.25
C VAL A 201 1.70 10.68 16.52
N HIS A 202 0.45 11.09 16.72
CA HIS A 202 -0.01 11.90 17.83
C HIS A 202 -1.24 11.22 18.47
N PRO A 203 -1.13 10.67 19.68
CA PRO A 203 -2.20 9.86 20.27
C PRO A 203 -3.56 10.56 20.32
N ASP A 204 -3.60 11.82 20.73
CA ASP A 204 -4.85 12.59 20.82
C ASP A 204 -5.57 12.79 19.48
N LYS A 205 -4.83 12.73 18.36
CA LYS A 205 -5.37 12.92 17.01
C LYS A 205 -5.58 11.61 16.27
N ASP A 206 -4.82 10.58 16.66
CA ASP A 206 -4.67 9.36 15.89
C ASP A 206 -5.24 8.12 16.61
N ALA A 207 -5.91 8.31 17.76
CA ALA A 207 -6.65 7.25 18.43
C ALA A 207 -7.74 6.67 17.53
N LEU A 208 -7.95 5.35 17.62
CA LEU A 208 -9.08 4.71 16.96
C LEU A 208 -10.38 5.07 17.68
N PRO A 209 -11.46 5.43 16.95
CA PRO A 209 -12.79 5.52 17.56
C PRO A 209 -13.27 4.12 17.97
N ALA A 210 -14.14 4.05 18.98
CA ALA A 210 -14.60 2.78 19.55
C ALA A 210 -15.32 1.87 18.53
N ASP A 211 -15.97 2.46 17.54
CA ASP A 211 -16.71 1.79 16.48
C ASP A 211 -15.85 1.53 15.22
N TRP A 212 -14.53 1.69 15.26
CA TRP A 212 -13.65 1.64 14.07
C TRP A 212 -13.86 0.41 13.18
N LEU A 213 -13.97 -0.78 13.78
CA LEU A 213 -14.19 -2.05 13.07
C LEU A 213 -15.65 -2.27 12.65
N GLU A 214 -16.58 -1.51 13.21
CA GLU A 214 -18.01 -1.53 12.86
C GLU A 214 -18.30 -0.58 11.69
N GLN A 215 -17.48 0.46 11.53
CA GLN A 215 -17.56 1.38 10.40
C GLN A 215 -17.35 0.64 9.08
N VAL A 216 -18.31 0.79 8.17
CA VAL A 216 -18.21 0.27 6.81
C VAL A 216 -17.42 1.26 5.96
N THR A 217 -16.23 0.86 5.49
CA THR A 217 -15.46 1.61 4.48
C THR A 217 -15.58 1.00 3.09
N SER A 218 -16.79 0.59 2.75
CA SER A 218 -17.13 0.30 1.36
C SER A 218 -17.02 1.59 0.55
N GLY A 219 -16.57 1.45 -0.68
CA GLY A 219 -16.57 2.53 -1.62
C GLY A 219 -16.21 2.02 -3.00
N PRO A 220 -16.42 2.85 -4.02
CA PRO A 220 -15.92 2.52 -5.31
C PRO A 220 -14.40 2.41 -5.29
N VAL A 221 -13.90 1.47 -6.07
CA VAL A 221 -12.51 1.42 -6.51
C VAL A 221 -12.51 1.32 -8.03
N ILE A 222 -11.44 1.83 -8.62
CA ILE A 222 -11.19 1.72 -10.05
C ILE A 222 -10.48 0.39 -10.28
N ARG A 223 -11.22 -0.61 -10.77
CA ARG A 223 -10.64 -1.92 -11.11
C ARG A 223 -10.18 -1.91 -12.58
N PRO A 224 -8.88 -2.16 -12.85
CA PRO A 224 -8.43 -2.31 -14.22
C PRO A 224 -9.01 -3.56 -14.88
N LEU A 225 -9.49 -3.43 -16.11
CA LEU A 225 -9.99 -4.52 -16.93
C LEU A 225 -9.53 -4.35 -18.38
N ARG A 226 -8.58 -5.18 -18.82
CA ARG A 226 -8.00 -5.17 -20.17
C ARG A 226 -7.62 -3.76 -20.64
N ASP A 227 -8.51 -3.05 -21.32
CA ASP A 227 -8.23 -1.75 -21.94
C ASP A 227 -8.96 -0.56 -21.28
N ASP A 228 -9.73 -0.81 -20.23
CA ASP A 228 -10.50 0.21 -19.52
C ASP A 228 -10.49 -0.06 -18.01
N VAL A 229 -11.11 0.84 -17.25
CA VAL A 229 -11.35 0.65 -15.85
C VAL A 229 -12.84 0.65 -15.55
N VAL A 230 -13.23 -0.14 -14.56
CA VAL A 230 -14.62 -0.19 -14.09
C VAL A 230 -14.68 0.19 -12.63
N GLU A 231 -15.67 1.01 -12.30
CA GLU A 231 -15.96 1.36 -10.92
C GLU A 231 -16.71 0.19 -10.26
N VAL A 232 -16.12 -0.36 -9.20
CA VAL A 232 -16.70 -1.48 -8.47
C VAL A 232 -16.73 -1.17 -6.99
N GLN A 233 -17.83 -1.50 -6.33
CA GLN A 233 -17.91 -1.44 -4.88
C GLN A 233 -17.09 -2.60 -4.30
N VAL A 234 -16.16 -2.29 -3.41
CA VAL A 234 -15.40 -3.30 -2.66
C VAL A 234 -15.58 -3.10 -1.17
N GLU A 235 -15.64 -4.21 -0.46
CA GLU A 235 -15.51 -4.23 0.99
C GLU A 235 -14.04 -4.44 1.36
N PRO A 236 -13.58 -3.87 2.48
CA PRO A 236 -12.24 -4.14 2.99
C PRO A 236 -12.08 -5.61 3.38
N SER A 237 -10.83 -6.06 3.43
CA SER A 237 -10.53 -7.38 3.97
C SER A 237 -10.73 -7.38 5.49
N ARG A 238 -11.90 -7.83 5.93
CA ARG A 238 -12.28 -7.90 7.35
C ARG A 238 -11.28 -8.72 8.17
N MET A 239 -10.69 -9.76 7.57
CA MET A 239 -9.72 -10.60 8.27
C MET A 239 -8.42 -9.84 8.53
N ILE A 240 -7.92 -9.09 7.54
CA ILE A 240 -6.69 -8.31 7.68
C ILE A 240 -6.94 -7.08 8.55
N GLU A 241 -8.08 -6.39 8.40
CA GLU A 241 -8.42 -5.26 9.27
C GLU A 241 -8.56 -5.66 10.74
N ARG A 242 -9.22 -6.78 11.04
CA ARG A 242 -9.24 -7.32 12.41
C ARG A 242 -7.84 -7.70 12.89
N ALA A 243 -6.98 -8.23 12.02
CA ALA A 243 -5.61 -8.54 12.39
C ALA A 243 -4.78 -7.28 12.71
N VAL A 244 -5.11 -6.14 12.10
CA VAL A 244 -4.41 -4.86 12.30
C VAL A 244 -4.98 -4.07 13.49
N TYR A 245 -6.30 -3.90 13.54
CA TYR A 245 -7.00 -2.98 14.45
C TYR A 245 -7.80 -3.68 15.55
N GLY A 246 -8.01 -5.00 15.45
CA GLY A 246 -8.78 -5.75 16.43
C GLY A 246 -7.94 -6.28 17.59
N SER A 247 -8.59 -6.44 18.74
CA SER A 247 -8.09 -7.21 19.87
C SER A 247 -8.57 -8.68 19.77
N GLY A 248 -7.78 -9.62 20.31
CA GLY A 248 -8.14 -11.04 20.37
C GLY A 248 -7.17 -12.02 19.68
N THR A 249 -7.54 -13.30 19.69
CA THR A 249 -6.74 -14.39 19.11
C THR A 249 -6.73 -14.31 17.58
N ARG A 250 -5.54 -14.22 16.97
CA ARG A 250 -5.41 -14.21 15.51
C ARG A 250 -5.23 -15.64 14.99
N LEU A 251 -5.96 -15.99 13.93
CA LEU A 251 -5.95 -17.34 13.34
C LEU A 251 -4.56 -17.80 12.88
N LEU A 252 -3.74 -16.87 12.38
CA LEU A 252 -2.41 -17.16 11.81
C LEU A 252 -1.25 -16.63 12.68
N GLN A 253 -1.54 -15.85 13.72
CA GLN A 253 -0.53 -15.23 14.59
C GLN A 253 -1.06 -15.16 16.04
N PRO A 254 -0.85 -16.19 16.86
CA PRO A 254 -0.93 -15.99 18.31
C PRO A 254 0.17 -14.99 18.67
N LEU A 255 -0.19 -13.73 18.90
CA LEU A 255 0.67 -12.81 19.64
C LEU A 255 0.62 -13.23 21.12
N ASP A 256 1.73 -13.00 21.83
CA ASP A 256 1.81 -13.27 23.27
C ASP A 256 0.75 -12.46 24.06
N GLU A 257 0.26 -11.35 23.50
CA GLU A 257 -0.87 -10.58 24.01
C GLU A 257 -1.90 -10.24 22.91
N PRO A 258 -3.21 -10.27 23.19
CA PRO A 258 -4.28 -10.01 22.24
C PRO A 258 -4.47 -8.50 21.93
N VAL A 259 -3.38 -7.76 21.76
CA VAL A 259 -3.39 -6.31 21.50
C VAL A 259 -3.49 -6.05 19.98
N PRO A 260 -4.21 -5.00 19.53
CA PRO A 260 -4.16 -4.56 18.15
C PRO A 260 -2.72 -4.21 17.72
N VAL A 261 -2.41 -4.38 16.44
CA VAL A 261 -1.10 -3.99 15.87
C VAL A 261 -0.97 -2.48 15.89
N TYR A 262 -2.05 -1.78 15.60
CA TYR A 262 -2.12 -0.34 15.72
C TYR A 262 -2.48 0.07 17.14
N ASP A 263 -1.62 0.86 17.76
CA ASP A 263 -1.87 1.53 19.02
C ASP A 263 -1.20 2.90 18.97
N ALA A 264 -1.99 3.97 19.05
CA ALA A 264 -1.49 5.32 18.87
C ALA A 264 -0.56 5.77 20.02
N GLU A 265 -0.73 5.22 21.23
CA GLU A 265 0.13 5.50 22.38
C GLU A 265 1.48 4.79 22.23
N LEU A 266 1.48 3.50 21.86
CA LEU A 266 2.72 2.76 21.61
C LEU A 266 3.48 3.28 20.39
N MET A 267 2.76 3.82 19.40
CA MET A 267 3.33 4.39 18.19
C MET A 267 3.65 5.89 18.31
N LYS A 268 3.45 6.51 19.47
CA LYS A 268 3.64 7.95 19.68
C LYS A 268 5.01 8.42 19.18
N GLY A 269 5.00 9.44 18.32
CA GLY A 269 6.22 10.03 17.79
C GLY A 269 6.91 9.21 16.71
N LEU A 270 6.32 8.12 16.22
CA LEU A 270 6.81 7.47 15.00
C LEU A 270 6.59 8.37 13.77
N PRO A 271 7.53 8.41 12.81
CA PRO A 271 7.35 9.17 11.58
C PRO A 271 6.26 8.54 10.71
N VAL A 272 5.49 9.39 10.04
CA VAL A 272 4.46 9.00 9.08
C VAL A 272 4.74 9.71 7.76
N GLY A 273 4.82 8.94 6.68
CA GLY A 273 5.04 9.46 5.33
C GLY A 273 3.85 9.23 4.41
N VAL A 274 3.95 9.83 3.22
CA VAL A 274 3.02 9.66 2.10
C VAL A 274 3.77 9.21 0.85
N GLN A 275 3.09 8.50 -0.03
CA GLN A 275 3.57 8.21 -1.38
C GLN A 275 3.21 9.37 -2.31
N ILE A 276 4.17 9.81 -3.11
CA ILE A 276 3.97 10.66 -4.29
C ILE A 276 4.21 9.76 -5.50
N VAL A 277 3.14 9.46 -6.22
CA VAL A 277 3.14 8.60 -7.40
C VAL A 277 3.10 9.48 -8.64
N GLY A 278 4.06 9.29 -9.54
CA GLY A 278 4.12 9.98 -10.82
C GLY A 278 3.70 9.09 -11.99
N LYS A 279 3.57 9.72 -13.16
CA LYS A 279 3.44 9.00 -14.43
C LYS A 279 4.77 8.28 -14.76
N PRO A 280 4.75 7.12 -15.43
CA PRO A 280 5.98 6.49 -15.91
C PRO A 280 6.91 7.46 -16.63
N TRP A 281 8.20 7.39 -16.32
CA TRP A 281 9.28 8.24 -16.86
C TRP A 281 9.25 9.71 -16.43
N GLU A 282 8.53 10.05 -15.36
CA GLU A 282 8.50 11.40 -14.77
C GLU A 282 9.07 11.44 -13.34
N ASP A 283 10.13 10.69 -13.08
CA ASP A 283 10.84 10.64 -11.79
C ASP A 283 11.23 12.05 -11.29
N GLU A 284 11.66 12.94 -12.19
CA GLU A 284 12.01 14.32 -11.85
C GLU A 284 10.80 15.11 -11.33
N LYS A 285 9.59 14.82 -11.83
CA LYS A 285 8.35 15.44 -11.33
C LYS A 285 8.03 14.94 -9.92
N VAL A 286 8.23 13.65 -9.66
CA VAL A 286 8.05 13.07 -8.32
C VAL A 286 9.00 13.73 -7.32
N ILE A 287 10.29 13.83 -7.66
CA ILE A 287 11.31 14.49 -6.82
C ILE A 287 10.96 15.96 -6.59
N TYR A 288 10.55 16.68 -7.64
CA TYR A 288 10.12 18.07 -7.51
C TYR A 288 8.92 18.23 -6.56
N VAL A 289 7.91 17.37 -6.67
CA VAL A 289 6.74 17.44 -5.78
C VAL A 289 7.14 17.10 -4.34
N MET A 290 8.10 16.19 -4.13
CA MET A 290 8.66 15.94 -2.79
C MET A 290 9.30 17.20 -2.21
N GLU A 291 10.09 17.93 -2.99
CA GLU A 291 10.71 19.20 -2.58
C GLU A 291 9.64 20.26 -2.25
N VAL A 292 8.67 20.45 -3.14
CA VAL A 292 7.58 21.43 -2.94
C VAL A 292 6.73 21.09 -1.72
N LEU A 293 6.44 19.81 -1.49
CA LEU A 293 5.71 19.37 -0.29
C LEU A 293 6.54 19.60 0.98
N ASP A 294 7.84 19.35 0.93
CA ASP A 294 8.74 19.62 2.05
C ASP A 294 8.71 21.10 2.43
N GLU A 295 8.87 21.99 1.46
CA GLU A 295 8.77 23.44 1.63
C GLU A 295 7.39 23.91 2.09
N ALA A 296 6.33 23.22 1.67
CA ALA A 296 4.96 23.57 2.04
C ALA A 296 4.62 23.21 3.49
N LEU A 297 5.20 22.12 4.00
CA LEU A 297 5.05 21.70 5.39
C LEU A 297 5.88 22.56 6.37
N GLY A 298 6.83 23.36 5.86
CA GLY A 298 7.56 24.36 6.62
C GLY A 298 8.65 23.78 7.53
N GLU A 299 9.09 24.57 8.53
CA GLU A 299 10.13 24.14 9.46
C GLU A 299 9.68 22.95 10.32
N ARG A 300 10.53 21.94 10.40
CA ARG A 300 10.29 20.69 11.11
C ARG A 300 11.29 20.50 12.25
N LYS A 301 11.02 19.52 13.11
CA LYS A 301 11.97 19.11 14.15
C LYS A 301 13.33 18.75 13.53
N PRO A 302 14.46 19.12 14.16
CA PRO A 302 15.77 18.69 13.70
C PRO A 302 15.84 17.17 13.53
N GLY A 303 16.43 16.71 12.42
CA GLY A 303 16.52 15.27 12.12
C GLY A 303 15.28 14.67 11.44
N PHE A 304 14.30 15.47 11.03
CA PHE A 304 13.09 15.00 10.34
C PHE A 304 12.85 15.73 9.02
N GLY A 305 12.79 14.97 7.92
CA GLY A 305 12.63 15.49 6.54
C GLY A 305 13.76 15.04 5.62
N PRO A 306 13.67 15.32 4.30
CA PRO A 306 14.69 14.96 3.31
C PRO A 306 16.09 15.49 3.66
N ASN A 307 16.16 16.71 4.20
CA ASN A 307 17.42 17.39 4.50
C ASN A 307 17.91 17.19 5.95
N ALA A 308 17.28 16.29 6.70
CA ALA A 308 17.60 15.99 8.09
C ALA A 308 19.09 15.66 8.35
N ASN A 309 19.75 15.08 7.34
CA ASN A 309 21.13 14.59 7.42
C ASN A 309 22.13 15.41 6.60
N GLU A 310 21.76 16.54 6.00
CA GLU A 310 22.73 17.37 5.26
C GLU A 310 23.83 17.94 6.18
N ASN A 311 23.53 18.04 7.48
CA ASN A 311 24.49 18.41 8.52
C ASN A 311 25.15 17.19 9.20
N TRP A 312 24.97 15.97 8.68
CA TRP A 312 25.65 14.77 9.17
C TRP A 312 27.15 14.89 8.92
N LYS A 313 27.87 15.36 9.94
CA LYS A 313 29.32 15.19 10.00
C LYS A 313 29.57 13.76 10.44
N ALA A 314 30.20 12.95 9.59
CA ALA A 314 30.76 11.68 9.99
C ALA A 314 31.78 11.93 11.11
N SER A 315 31.32 11.94 12.36
CA SER A 315 32.20 12.03 13.51
C SER A 315 32.87 10.67 13.64
N LYS A 316 34.09 10.58 13.12
CA LYS A 316 35.16 9.62 13.43
C LYS A 316 34.67 8.25 13.89
N PHE A 317 34.64 7.30 12.97
CA PHE A 317 34.97 5.91 13.31
C PHE A 317 36.46 5.81 13.64
#